data_AF-A0A7C0X0D8-F1
#
_entry.id   AF-A0A7C0X0D8-F1
#
_cell.length_a   1.000
_cell.length_b   1.000
_cell.length_c   1.000
_cell.angle_alpha   90.00
_cell.angle_beta   90.00
_cell.angle_gamma   90.00
#
_symmetry.space_group_name_H-M   'P 1'
#
loop_
_entity.id
_entity.type
_entity.pdbx_description
1 polymer ?
#
loop_
_entity_poly.entity_id
_entity_poly.type
_entity_poly.pdbx_seq_one_letter_code
_entity_poly.pdbx_strand_id
1 'polypeptide(L)'
;MEVNLKDFFLPLEEFEKELGLKWEVIYLENKKEFGLEVLSLPEKKIHEIRIDPRIFKYAEIFLPALLQTLCRCKLTEMIDPIFSVYEIIFPKGLPLKKEEILTYVKYATQYLEIWENDLRNFYWPEVTFLAHANFRIVLKNMKEKGVFDFFSKFSGILDFAIFLTEEKRYCLRELPSLSSLSSFLESLPEDLGLARSFILEVSRFLETLPPLPHEREKALRIIESFTPKYCQILKLPVLVYLEKERNRCYWKVEVIEGIV
;
A
#
# COMPACT_ATOMS: atom_id res chain seq x y z
N MET A 1 18.58 4.57 -24.60
CA MET A 1 18.31 3.13 -24.50
C MET A 1 16.81 2.94 -24.56
N GLU A 2 16.31 2.37 -25.65
CA GLU A 2 14.96 1.83 -25.71
C GLU A 2 14.97 0.54 -24.88
N VAL A 3 14.19 0.51 -23.80
CA VAL A 3 13.99 -0.73 -23.03
C VAL A 3 13.05 -1.59 -23.86
N ASN A 4 13.49 -2.78 -24.27
CA ASN A 4 12.60 -3.75 -24.89
C ASN A 4 11.61 -4.22 -23.82
N LEU A 5 10.38 -3.71 -23.90
CA LEU A 5 9.33 -4.00 -22.92
C LEU A 5 9.09 -5.51 -22.76
N LYS A 6 9.31 -6.32 -23.79
CA LYS A 6 9.18 -7.79 -23.68
C LYS A 6 10.16 -8.40 -22.68
N ASP A 7 11.40 -7.91 -22.65
CA ASP A 7 12.43 -8.44 -21.75
C ASP A 7 12.18 -8.03 -20.28
N PHE A 8 11.47 -6.91 -20.07
CA PHE A 8 11.02 -6.47 -18.75
C PHE A 8 9.85 -7.31 -18.22
N PHE A 9 8.93 -7.74 -19.10
CA PHE A 9 7.73 -8.49 -18.69
C PHE A 9 7.95 -9.98 -18.51
N LEU A 10 8.91 -10.60 -19.22
CA LEU A 10 9.19 -12.03 -19.10
C LEU A 10 9.43 -12.51 -17.66
N PRO A 11 10.20 -11.80 -16.81
CA PRO A 11 10.33 -12.16 -15.40
C PRO A 11 9.02 -12.02 -14.60
N LEU A 12 8.15 -11.07 -14.97
CA LEU A 12 6.87 -10.84 -14.27
C LEU A 12 5.87 -11.97 -14.53
N GLU A 13 5.86 -12.54 -15.74
CA GLU A 13 4.99 -13.69 -16.06
C GLU A 13 5.25 -14.91 -15.17
N GLU A 14 6.48 -15.11 -14.71
CA GLU A 14 6.82 -16.21 -13.79
C GLU A 14 6.19 -15.97 -12.41
N PHE A 15 6.28 -14.74 -11.90
CA PHE A 15 5.65 -14.34 -10.64
C PHE A 15 4.12 -14.41 -10.72
N GLU A 16 3.52 -14.02 -11.84
CA GLU A 16 2.07 -14.16 -12.06
C GLU A 16 1.62 -15.62 -11.96
N LYS A 17 2.38 -16.54 -12.58
CA LYS A 17 2.11 -17.99 -12.55
C LYS A 17 2.29 -18.58 -11.16
N GLU A 18 3.35 -18.19 -10.45
CA GLU A 18 3.62 -18.66 -9.08
C GLU A 18 2.52 -18.22 -8.10
N LEU A 19 2.08 -16.96 -8.20
CA LEU A 19 0.96 -16.42 -7.44
C LEU A 19 -0.39 -17.05 -7.84
N GLY A 20 -0.42 -17.73 -8.99
CA GLY A 20 -1.58 -18.40 -9.56
C GLY A 20 -2.68 -17.40 -9.92
N LEU A 21 -2.32 -16.25 -10.50
CA LEU A 21 -3.29 -15.31 -11.06
C LEU A 21 -4.08 -16.01 -12.17
N LYS A 22 -5.40 -15.81 -12.15
CA LYS A 22 -6.35 -16.42 -13.10
C LYS A 22 -6.81 -15.43 -14.15
N TRP A 23 -6.74 -14.14 -13.86
CA TRP A 23 -7.13 -13.06 -14.74
C TRP A 23 -5.90 -12.63 -15.56
N GLU A 24 -6.16 -12.15 -16.77
CA GLU A 24 -5.09 -11.65 -17.65
C GLU A 24 -4.48 -10.38 -17.05
N VAL A 25 -3.15 -10.28 -17.01
CA VAL A 25 -2.45 -9.06 -16.58
C VAL A 25 -1.96 -8.30 -17.81
N ILE A 26 -2.38 -7.04 -17.92
CA ILE A 26 -1.99 -6.14 -18.99
C ILE A 26 -1.16 -5.01 -18.39
N TYR A 27 0.06 -4.88 -18.87
CA TYR A 27 0.96 -3.81 -18.47
C TYR A 27 0.89 -2.62 -19.43
N LEU A 28 0.61 -1.44 -18.89
CA LEU A 28 0.44 -0.21 -19.65
C LEU A 28 1.40 0.87 -19.15
N GLU A 29 1.89 1.73 -20.04
CA GLU A 29 2.70 2.89 -19.65
C GLU A 29 1.81 4.00 -19.04
N ASN A 30 2.10 4.45 -17.82
CA ASN A 30 1.43 5.58 -17.19
C ASN A 30 2.18 6.89 -17.46
N LYS A 31 1.68 7.71 -18.39
CA LYS A 31 2.31 8.99 -18.74
C LYS A 31 1.89 10.17 -17.85
N LYS A 32 0.94 9.97 -16.94
CA LYS A 32 0.29 11.06 -16.21
C LYS A 32 0.63 11.09 -14.72
N GLU A 33 0.91 9.94 -14.12
CA GLU A 33 1.15 9.84 -12.69
C GLU A 33 2.44 9.10 -12.38
N PHE A 34 3.04 9.44 -11.25
CA PHE A 34 4.22 8.76 -10.73
C PHE A 34 3.79 7.55 -9.90
N GLY A 35 4.32 6.36 -10.23
CA GLY A 35 4.14 5.14 -9.47
C GLY A 35 3.51 3.97 -10.24
N LEU A 36 2.82 3.10 -9.50
CA LEU A 36 2.09 1.94 -9.99
C LEU A 36 0.60 2.11 -9.66
N GLU A 37 -0.25 1.97 -10.66
CA GLU A 37 -1.71 1.94 -10.51
C GLU A 37 -2.22 0.57 -10.98
N VAL A 38 -3.14 -0.03 -10.23
CA VAL A 38 -3.86 -1.23 -10.67
C VAL A 38 -5.30 -0.83 -10.91
N LEU A 39 -5.86 -1.31 -12.01
CA LEU A 39 -7.29 -1.32 -12.26
C LEU A 39 -7.70 -2.76 -12.61
N SER A 40 -8.55 -3.38 -11.81
CA SER A 40 -9.10 -4.69 -12.16
C SER A 40 -10.49 -4.56 -12.73
N LEU A 41 -10.75 -5.33 -13.79
CA LEU A 41 -12.00 -5.36 -14.54
C LEU A 41 -12.61 -6.76 -14.42
N PRO A 42 -13.40 -7.03 -13.36
CA PRO A 42 -13.91 -8.37 -13.05
C PRO A 42 -14.77 -8.96 -14.18
N GLU A 43 -15.56 -8.13 -14.86
CA GLU A 43 -16.40 -8.55 -15.98
C GLU A 43 -15.57 -9.06 -17.16
N LYS A 44 -14.36 -8.52 -17.35
CA LYS A 44 -13.43 -8.92 -18.41
C LYS A 44 -12.38 -9.92 -17.93
N LYS A 45 -12.26 -10.13 -16.61
CA LYS A 45 -11.18 -10.90 -15.97
C LYS A 45 -9.78 -10.40 -16.39
N ILE A 46 -9.59 -9.09 -16.29
CA ILE A 46 -8.34 -8.39 -16.63
C ILE A 46 -7.87 -7.55 -15.45
N HIS A 47 -6.56 -7.53 -15.21
CA HIS A 47 -5.85 -6.55 -14.40
C HIS A 47 -5.05 -5.62 -15.31
N GLU A 48 -5.34 -4.32 -15.32
CA GLU A 48 -4.53 -3.31 -15.97
C GLU A 48 -3.55 -2.72 -14.95
N ILE A 49 -2.26 -2.98 -15.11
CA ILE A 49 -1.19 -2.40 -14.29
C ILE A 49 -0.54 -1.27 -15.08
N ARG A 50 -0.73 -0.04 -14.61
CA ARG A 50 -0.14 1.14 -15.23
C ARG A 50 1.16 1.51 -14.52
N ILE A 51 2.24 1.55 -15.29
CA ILE A 51 3.61 1.65 -14.80
C ILE A 51 4.24 2.95 -15.28
N ASP A 52 4.77 3.73 -14.34
CA ASP A 52 5.63 4.89 -14.64
C ASP A 52 6.84 4.47 -15.49
N PRO A 53 7.15 5.18 -16.59
CA PRO A 53 8.25 4.83 -17.49
C PRO A 53 9.62 4.68 -16.81
N ARG A 54 9.84 5.36 -15.68
CA ARG A 54 11.09 5.29 -14.91
C ARG A 54 11.26 3.93 -14.22
N ILE A 55 10.17 3.23 -13.91
CA ILE A 55 10.20 1.89 -13.33
C ILE A 55 10.84 0.90 -14.32
N PHE A 56 10.54 1.02 -15.62
CA PHE A 56 11.19 0.18 -16.65
C PHE A 56 12.71 0.35 -16.69
N LYS A 57 13.22 1.54 -16.30
CA LYS A 57 14.66 1.81 -16.28
C LYS A 57 15.35 1.29 -15.01
N TYR A 58 14.60 1.08 -13.93
CA TYR A 58 15.11 0.71 -12.61
C TYR A 58 14.35 -0.49 -12.04
N ALA A 59 14.06 -1.47 -12.90
CA ALA A 59 13.18 -2.60 -12.62
C ALA A 59 13.53 -3.32 -11.30
N GLU A 60 14.82 -3.59 -11.07
CA GLU A 60 15.31 -4.28 -9.87
C GLU A 60 14.99 -3.52 -8.58
N ILE A 61 15.09 -2.19 -8.60
CA ILE A 61 14.81 -1.34 -7.44
C ILE A 61 13.30 -1.34 -7.14
N PHE A 62 12.48 -1.38 -8.19
CA PHE A 62 11.02 -1.34 -8.09
C PHE A 62 10.36 -2.73 -8.04
N LEU A 63 11.14 -3.82 -8.11
CA LEU A 63 10.63 -5.18 -8.05
C LEU A 63 9.73 -5.42 -6.84
N PRO A 64 10.06 -4.99 -5.60
CA PRO A 64 9.16 -5.18 -4.48
C PRO A 64 7.80 -4.50 -4.63
N ALA A 65 7.75 -3.33 -5.27
CA ALA A 65 6.51 -2.60 -5.53
C ALA A 65 5.69 -3.27 -6.65
N LEU A 66 6.36 -3.80 -7.68
CA LEU A 66 5.72 -4.58 -8.74
C LEU A 66 5.12 -5.87 -8.19
N LEU A 67 5.84 -6.60 -7.33
CA LEU A 67 5.31 -7.82 -6.74
C LEU A 67 4.19 -7.55 -5.72
N GLN A 68 4.28 -6.47 -4.92
CA GLN A 68 3.17 -6.01 -4.09
C GLN A 68 1.91 -5.72 -4.94
N THR A 69 2.10 -5.10 -6.11
CA THR A 69 1.04 -4.82 -7.08
C THR A 69 0.42 -6.12 -7.62
N LEU A 70 1.21 -7.16 -7.90
CA LEU A 70 0.67 -8.48 -8.25
C LEU A 70 -0.08 -9.13 -7.07
N CYS A 71 0.41 -8.99 -5.84
CA CYS A 71 -0.30 -9.45 -4.65
C CYS A 71 -1.66 -8.76 -4.50
N ARG A 72 -1.77 -7.46 -4.82
CA ARG A 72 -3.04 -6.73 -4.89
C ARG A 72 -4.00 -7.31 -5.94
N CYS A 73 -3.50 -7.66 -7.12
CA CYS A 73 -4.30 -8.37 -8.14
C CYS A 73 -4.82 -9.69 -7.58
N LYS A 74 -3.97 -10.46 -6.89
CA LYS A 74 -4.36 -11.74 -6.31
C LYS A 74 -5.42 -11.62 -5.24
N LEU A 75 -5.28 -10.64 -4.34
CA LEU A 75 -6.31 -10.34 -3.33
C LEU A 75 -7.63 -9.90 -3.98
N THR A 76 -7.57 -9.21 -5.12
CA THR A 76 -8.77 -8.90 -5.91
C THR A 76 -9.48 -10.15 -6.41
N GLU A 77 -8.75 -11.11 -6.99
CA GLU A 77 -9.36 -12.34 -7.49
C GLU A 77 -9.93 -13.22 -6.37
N MET A 78 -9.24 -13.25 -5.23
CA MET A 78 -9.58 -14.14 -4.12
C MET A 78 -10.70 -13.59 -3.24
N ILE A 79 -10.70 -12.28 -3.03
CA ILE A 79 -11.58 -11.62 -2.07
C ILE A 79 -12.57 -10.74 -2.82
N ASP A 80 -12.12 -9.59 -3.29
CA ASP A 80 -13.01 -8.60 -3.87
C ASP A 80 -12.25 -7.49 -4.65
N PRO A 81 -12.82 -6.94 -5.73
CA PRO A 81 -12.27 -5.82 -6.49
C PRO A 81 -11.92 -4.56 -5.70
N ILE A 82 -12.44 -4.38 -4.48
CA ILE A 82 -12.08 -3.24 -3.61
C ILE A 82 -10.57 -3.12 -3.29
N PHE A 83 -9.78 -4.18 -3.50
CA PHE A 83 -8.31 -4.15 -3.39
C PHE A 83 -7.63 -3.42 -4.56
N SER A 84 -8.24 -3.38 -5.74
CA SER A 84 -7.64 -2.86 -6.97
C SER A 84 -8.46 -1.78 -7.64
N VAL A 85 -9.66 -1.48 -7.16
CA VAL A 85 -10.49 -0.43 -7.70
C VAL A 85 -10.85 0.54 -6.59
N TYR A 86 -10.52 1.80 -6.82
CA TYR A 86 -11.16 2.91 -6.13
C TYR A 86 -12.56 3.13 -6.73
N GLU A 87 -13.45 2.13 -6.64
CA GLU A 87 -14.87 2.38 -6.90
C GLU A 87 -15.35 3.21 -5.71
N ILE A 88 -15.31 4.53 -5.88
CA ILE A 88 -15.68 5.48 -4.84
C ILE A 88 -17.01 6.10 -5.21
N ILE A 89 -18.01 5.92 -4.35
CA ILE A 89 -19.24 6.69 -4.43
C ILE A 89 -19.03 8.00 -3.69
N PHE A 90 -19.03 9.08 -4.47
CA PHE A 90 -18.97 10.44 -3.95
C PHE A 90 -20.39 10.92 -3.60
N PRO A 91 -20.65 11.34 -2.36
CA PRO A 91 -21.86 12.10 -2.04
C PRO A 91 -21.95 13.35 -2.92
N LYS A 92 -23.18 13.69 -3.32
CA LYS A 92 -23.43 14.98 -4.00
C LYS A 92 -23.28 16.11 -3.00
N GLY A 93 -22.60 17.19 -3.39
CA GLY A 93 -22.50 18.41 -2.59
C GLY A 93 -21.39 18.43 -1.54
N LEU A 94 -20.35 17.59 -1.67
CA LEU A 94 -19.20 17.65 -0.77
C LEU A 94 -18.43 18.98 -0.89
N PRO A 95 -17.96 19.56 0.23
CA PRO A 95 -17.16 20.79 0.23
C PRO A 95 -15.72 20.60 -0.27
N LEU A 96 -15.25 19.35 -0.36
CA LEU A 96 -13.88 19.00 -0.78
C LEU A 96 -13.81 18.75 -2.28
N LYS A 97 -12.66 19.05 -2.90
CA LYS A 97 -12.41 18.70 -4.30
C LYS A 97 -12.28 17.18 -4.45
N LYS A 98 -12.59 16.67 -5.64
CA LYS A 98 -12.53 15.23 -5.94
C LYS A 98 -11.15 14.65 -5.66
N GLU A 99 -10.09 15.38 -6.03
CA GLU A 99 -8.69 14.96 -5.87
C GLU A 99 -8.28 14.83 -4.39
N GLU A 100 -8.79 15.72 -3.54
CA GLU A 100 -8.58 15.66 -2.09
C GLU A 100 -9.26 14.44 -1.49
N ILE A 101 -10.50 14.18 -1.90
CA ILE A 101 -11.24 12.99 -1.46
C ILE A 101 -10.52 11.71 -1.89
N LEU A 102 -10.07 11.63 -3.14
CA LEU A 102 -9.28 10.48 -3.64
C LEU A 102 -8.02 10.26 -2.81
N THR A 103 -7.33 11.34 -2.44
CA THR A 103 -6.15 11.28 -1.57
C THR A 103 -6.49 10.73 -0.19
N TYR A 104 -7.60 11.18 0.41
CA TYR A 104 -8.04 10.68 1.71
C TYR A 104 -8.52 9.22 1.65
N VAL A 105 -9.21 8.80 0.59
CA VAL A 105 -9.55 7.39 0.41
C VAL A 105 -8.29 6.54 0.31
N LYS A 106 -7.30 6.97 -0.49
CA LYS A 106 -6.01 6.28 -0.57
C LYS A 106 -5.36 6.10 0.80
N TYR A 107 -5.33 7.15 1.63
CA TYR A 107 -4.81 7.04 2.99
C TYR A 107 -5.66 6.13 3.87
N ALA A 108 -6.99 6.25 3.81
CA ALA A 108 -7.91 5.43 4.59
C ALA A 108 -7.84 3.92 4.24
N THR A 109 -7.42 3.57 3.04
CA THR A 109 -7.28 2.19 2.58
C THR A 109 -5.83 1.71 2.56
N GLN A 110 -4.85 2.52 2.96
CA GLN A 110 -3.44 2.14 2.86
C GLN A 110 -3.08 0.95 3.77
N TYR A 111 -3.81 0.73 4.86
CA TYR A 111 -3.61 -0.45 5.72
C TYR A 111 -3.83 -1.79 5.00
N LEU A 112 -4.55 -1.82 3.86
CA LEU A 112 -4.73 -3.02 3.05
C LEU A 112 -3.39 -3.57 2.53
N GLU A 113 -2.38 -2.69 2.38
CA GLU A 113 -1.04 -3.06 1.97
C GLU A 113 -0.40 -4.08 2.90
N ILE A 114 -0.79 -4.12 4.19
CA ILE A 114 -0.30 -5.14 5.12
C ILE A 114 -0.65 -6.56 4.63
N TRP A 115 -1.84 -6.77 4.06
CA TRP A 115 -2.21 -8.08 3.51
C TRP A 115 -1.56 -8.37 2.17
N GLU A 116 -1.30 -7.33 1.36
CA GLU A 116 -0.50 -7.46 0.14
C GLU A 116 0.93 -7.90 0.48
N ASN A 117 1.50 -7.30 1.52
CA ASN A 117 2.85 -7.58 1.99
C ASN A 117 2.93 -8.92 2.74
N ASP A 118 1.87 -9.35 3.42
CA ASP A 118 1.76 -10.71 3.97
C ASP A 118 1.85 -11.75 2.85
N LEU A 119 1.13 -11.52 1.75
CA LEU A 119 1.16 -12.40 0.59
C LEU A 119 2.52 -12.38 -0.10
N ARG A 120 3.12 -11.20 -0.29
CA ARG A 120 4.48 -11.07 -0.84
C ARG A 120 5.49 -11.80 0.02
N ASN A 121 5.43 -11.65 1.34
CA ASN A 121 6.36 -12.32 2.26
C ASN A 121 6.15 -13.85 2.29
N PHE A 122 4.94 -14.33 2.06
CA PHE A 122 4.65 -15.76 1.97
C PHE A 122 5.27 -16.40 0.71
N TYR A 123 5.13 -15.75 -0.45
CA TYR A 123 5.66 -16.28 -1.71
C TYR A 123 7.15 -15.97 -1.90
N TRP A 124 7.56 -14.74 -1.61
CA TRP A 124 8.88 -14.18 -1.92
C TRP A 124 9.49 -13.44 -0.71
N PRO A 125 9.80 -14.13 0.40
CA PRO A 125 10.38 -13.51 1.59
C PRO A 125 11.66 -12.72 1.30
N GLU A 126 12.48 -13.17 0.34
CA GLU A 126 13.68 -12.48 -0.12
C GLU A 126 13.38 -11.11 -0.76
N VAL A 127 12.23 -10.95 -1.42
CA VAL A 127 11.82 -9.67 -2.01
C VAL A 127 11.31 -8.71 -0.92
N THR A 128 10.60 -9.23 0.09
CA THR A 128 10.27 -8.44 1.29
C THR A 128 11.54 -7.99 2.00
N PHE A 129 12.52 -8.89 2.17
CA PHE A 129 13.82 -8.53 2.72
C PHE A 129 14.53 -7.43 1.91
N LEU A 130 14.53 -7.54 0.58
CA LEU A 130 15.09 -6.53 -0.32
C LEU A 130 14.39 -5.17 -0.16
N ALA A 131 13.05 -5.15 -0.04
CA ALA A 131 12.29 -3.93 0.20
C ALA A 131 12.76 -3.22 1.48
N HIS A 132 12.92 -3.97 2.58
CA HIS A 132 13.38 -3.45 3.85
C HIS A 132 14.84 -2.98 3.80
N ALA A 133 15.71 -3.71 3.10
CA ALA A 133 17.09 -3.31 2.90
C ALA A 133 17.18 -1.96 2.16
N ASN A 134 16.43 -1.82 1.05
CA ASN A 134 16.37 -0.59 0.28
C ASN A 134 15.82 0.58 1.11
N PHE A 135 14.74 0.36 1.86
CA PHE A 135 14.16 1.38 2.74
C PHE A 135 15.15 1.84 3.81
N ARG A 136 15.86 0.91 4.46
CA ARG A 136 16.87 1.22 5.46
C ARG A 136 18.05 2.00 4.88
N ILE A 137 18.49 1.72 3.65
CA ILE A 137 19.51 2.53 2.95
C ILE A 137 19.03 3.98 2.78
N VAL A 138 17.77 4.19 2.40
CA VAL A 138 17.18 5.53 2.29
C VAL A 138 17.20 6.24 3.65
N LEU A 139 16.77 5.58 4.71
CA LEU A 139 16.78 6.13 6.08
C LEU A 139 18.19 6.46 6.56
N LYS A 140 19.17 5.60 6.29
CA LYS A 140 20.59 5.85 6.59
C LYS A 140 21.07 7.13 5.90
N ASN A 141 20.83 7.25 4.60
CA ASN A 141 21.21 8.41 3.81
C ASN A 141 20.55 9.70 4.32
N MET A 142 19.28 9.63 4.74
CA MET A 142 18.58 10.75 5.34
C MET A 142 19.25 11.21 6.64
N LYS A 143 19.57 10.26 7.54
CA LYS A 143 20.23 10.55 8.81
C LYS A 143 21.63 11.12 8.63
N GLU A 144 22.42 10.55 7.72
CA GLU A 144 23.77 11.06 7.41
C GLU A 144 23.76 12.47 6.82
N LYS A 145 22.72 12.81 6.04
CA LYS A 145 22.55 14.14 5.46
C LYS A 145 21.83 15.13 6.38
N GLY A 146 21.23 14.65 7.48
CA GLY A 146 20.38 15.46 8.35
C GLY A 146 19.11 15.96 7.66
N VAL A 147 18.64 15.29 6.60
CA VAL A 147 17.46 15.69 5.82
C VAL A 147 16.34 14.71 6.07
N PHE A 148 15.29 15.17 6.76
CA PHE A 148 14.16 14.35 7.22
C PHE A 148 12.84 14.66 6.50
N ASP A 149 12.90 15.25 5.29
CA ASP A 149 11.74 15.64 4.47
C ASP A 149 10.74 14.49 4.20
N PHE A 150 11.18 13.25 4.30
CA PHE A 150 10.29 12.09 4.25
C PHE A 150 9.18 12.15 5.32
N PHE A 151 9.51 12.65 6.52
CA PHE A 151 8.56 12.79 7.63
C PHE A 151 7.75 14.09 7.58
N SER A 152 8.02 15.00 6.64
CA SER A 152 7.16 16.16 6.42
C SER A 152 5.93 15.83 5.56
N LYS A 153 5.92 14.64 4.93
CA LYS A 153 4.82 14.15 4.10
C LYS A 153 4.05 13.05 4.84
N PHE A 154 2.72 13.15 4.82
CA PHE A 154 1.84 12.16 5.44
C PHE A 154 2.09 10.75 4.90
N SER A 155 2.30 10.60 3.59
CA SER A 155 2.62 9.31 2.97
C SER A 155 3.92 8.69 3.52
N GLY A 156 4.97 9.49 3.74
CA GLY A 156 6.23 8.96 4.27
C GLY A 156 6.09 8.46 5.71
N ILE A 157 5.29 9.15 6.53
CA ILE A 157 4.95 8.68 7.88
C ILE A 157 4.22 7.33 7.81
N LEU A 158 3.22 7.18 6.93
CA LEU A 158 2.47 5.93 6.78
C LEU A 158 3.35 4.79 6.25
N ASP A 159 4.17 5.06 5.25
CA ASP A 159 5.14 4.10 4.72
C ASP A 159 6.06 3.60 5.83
N PHE A 160 6.61 4.50 6.68
CA PHE A 160 7.42 4.08 7.83
C PHE A 160 6.64 3.18 8.79
N ALA A 161 5.39 3.53 9.09
CA ALA A 161 4.57 2.75 10.01
C ALA A 161 4.26 1.34 9.46
N ILE A 162 4.08 1.20 8.14
CA ILE A 162 3.93 -0.09 7.45
C ILE A 162 5.23 -0.89 7.56
N PHE A 163 6.38 -0.33 7.18
CA PHE A 163 7.68 -1.01 7.29
C PHE A 163 8.01 -1.40 8.74
N LEU A 164 7.72 -0.54 9.71
CA LEU A 164 7.90 -0.86 11.14
C LEU A 164 7.03 -2.03 11.59
N THR A 165 5.81 -2.13 11.05
CA THR A 165 4.88 -3.22 11.33
C THR A 165 5.37 -4.53 10.71
N GLU A 166 5.82 -4.50 9.46
CA GLU A 166 6.37 -5.66 8.76
C GLU A 166 7.62 -6.22 9.47
N GLU A 167 8.53 -5.34 9.92
CA GLU A 167 9.75 -5.76 10.66
C GLU A 167 9.39 -6.60 11.89
N LYS A 168 8.30 -6.23 12.58
CA LYS A 168 7.80 -6.93 13.76
C LYS A 168 7.04 -8.21 13.41
N ARG A 169 6.20 -8.17 12.37
CA ARG A 169 5.37 -9.32 11.94
C ARG A 169 6.20 -10.45 11.31
N TYR A 170 7.23 -10.11 10.53
CA TYR A 170 8.02 -11.09 9.76
C TYR A 170 9.37 -11.42 10.40
N CYS A 171 9.69 -10.88 11.58
CA CYS A 171 10.95 -11.12 12.29
C CYS A 171 12.21 -10.83 11.44
N LEU A 172 12.21 -9.76 10.64
CA LEU A 172 13.30 -9.37 9.72
C LEU A 172 14.56 -8.81 10.43
N ARG A 173 14.89 -9.34 11.61
CA ARG A 173 15.90 -8.79 12.54
C ARG A 173 17.34 -8.97 12.07
N GLU A 174 17.59 -9.81 11.07
CA GLU A 174 18.94 -10.20 10.63
C GLU A 174 19.49 -9.37 9.46
N LEU A 175 18.87 -8.23 9.11
CA LEU A 175 19.39 -7.33 8.09
C LEU A 175 20.77 -6.76 8.50
N PRO A 176 21.87 -7.11 7.82
CA PRO A 176 23.19 -6.63 8.19
C PRO A 176 23.30 -5.11 8.01
N SER A 177 24.03 -4.45 8.91
CA SER A 177 24.54 -3.07 8.83
C SER A 177 23.64 -1.89 9.27
N LEU A 178 22.38 -2.09 9.67
CA LEU A 178 21.55 -0.99 10.20
C LEU A 178 20.78 -1.40 11.46
N SER A 179 20.77 -0.51 12.46
CA SER A 179 19.92 -0.62 13.65
C SER A 179 18.45 -0.83 13.26
N SER A 180 17.66 -1.50 14.10
CA SER A 180 16.23 -1.72 13.85
C SER A 180 15.49 -0.43 13.50
N LEU A 181 14.38 -0.51 12.75
CA LEU A 181 13.56 0.66 12.43
C LEU A 181 13.08 1.37 13.70
N SER A 182 12.85 0.61 14.78
CA SER A 182 12.55 1.16 16.11
C SER A 182 13.67 2.07 16.64
N SER A 183 14.93 1.63 16.53
CA SER A 183 16.09 2.44 16.95
C SER A 183 16.30 3.67 16.05
N PHE A 184 16.02 3.56 14.75
CA PHE A 184 16.03 4.72 13.87
C PHE A 184 15.01 5.77 14.32
N LEU A 185 13.78 5.32 14.61
CA LEU A 185 12.69 6.16 15.07
C LEU A 185 13.01 6.88 16.39
N GLU A 186 13.70 6.19 17.32
CA GLU A 186 14.19 6.78 18.56
C GLU A 186 15.25 7.86 18.36
N SER A 187 16.00 7.79 17.25
CA SER A 187 17.05 8.75 16.90
C SER A 187 16.56 9.96 16.10
N LEU A 188 15.26 10.08 15.84
CA LEU A 188 14.71 11.25 15.17
C LEU A 188 14.89 12.52 16.02
N PRO A 189 15.12 13.68 15.37
CA PRO A 189 15.10 14.99 16.03
C PRO A 189 13.83 15.23 16.87
N GLU A 190 13.97 16.01 17.96
CA GLU A 190 12.87 16.28 18.90
C GLU A 190 11.66 16.96 18.26
N ASP A 191 11.88 17.82 17.27
CA ASP A 191 10.83 18.51 16.50
C ASP A 191 9.97 17.54 15.67
N LEU A 192 10.48 16.33 15.38
CA LEU A 192 9.72 15.25 14.75
C LEU A 192 9.02 14.32 15.77
N GLY A 193 8.97 14.70 17.06
CA GLY A 193 8.35 13.91 18.13
C GLY A 193 6.87 13.56 17.90
N LEU A 194 6.13 14.45 17.23
CA LEU A 194 4.74 14.18 16.82
C LEU A 194 4.67 13.11 15.72
N ALA A 195 5.53 13.20 14.69
CA ALA A 195 5.60 12.19 13.64
C ALA A 195 5.99 10.83 14.23
N ARG A 196 6.96 10.79 15.14
CA ARG A 196 7.34 9.58 15.89
C ARG A 196 6.16 8.97 16.64
N SER A 197 5.44 9.77 17.41
CA SER A 197 4.28 9.30 18.18
C SER A 197 3.20 8.73 17.26
N PHE A 198 2.94 9.42 16.15
CA PHE A 198 1.94 9.01 15.17
C PHE A 198 2.33 7.72 14.43
N ILE A 199 3.60 7.58 14.02
CA ILE A 199 4.14 6.34 13.44
C ILE A 199 3.93 5.15 14.38
N LEU A 200 4.21 5.32 15.68
CA LEU A 200 4.02 4.26 16.67
C LEU A 200 2.56 3.89 16.86
N GLU A 201 1.66 4.87 16.88
CA GLU A 201 0.22 4.65 16.99
C GLU A 201 -0.33 3.88 15.78
N VAL A 202 0.01 4.32 14.57
CA VAL A 202 -0.36 3.65 13.32
C VAL A 202 0.21 2.23 13.29
N SER A 203 1.51 2.05 13.57
CA SER A 203 2.15 0.74 13.56
C SER A 203 1.50 -0.23 14.56
N ARG A 204 1.19 0.22 15.78
CA ARG A 204 0.48 -0.60 16.78
C ARG A 204 -0.89 -1.04 16.30
N PHE A 205 -1.63 -0.16 15.63
CA PHE A 205 -2.92 -0.53 15.04
C PHE A 205 -2.75 -1.58 13.94
N LEU A 206 -1.80 -1.37 13.01
CA LEU A 206 -1.54 -2.31 11.91
C LEU A 206 -1.11 -3.70 12.42
N GLU A 207 -0.37 -3.77 13.53
CA GLU A 207 -0.03 -5.03 14.20
C GLU A 207 -1.25 -5.82 14.68
N THR A 208 -2.36 -5.15 14.99
CA THR A 208 -3.62 -5.81 15.42
C THR A 208 -4.43 -6.40 14.28
N LEU A 209 -4.07 -6.12 13.02
CA LEU A 209 -4.77 -6.68 11.87
C LEU A 209 -4.63 -8.21 11.88
N PRO A 210 -5.75 -8.96 11.80
CA PRO A 210 -5.69 -10.41 11.68
C PRO A 210 -5.20 -10.81 10.27
N PRO A 211 -4.72 -12.05 10.08
CA PRO A 211 -4.56 -12.60 8.74
C PRO A 211 -5.88 -12.53 7.96
N LEU A 212 -5.82 -12.19 6.68
CA LEU A 212 -7.02 -12.10 5.86
C LEU A 212 -7.50 -13.51 5.48
N PRO A 213 -8.74 -13.90 5.82
CA PRO A 213 -9.26 -15.21 5.47
C PRO A 213 -9.57 -15.30 3.97
N HIS A 214 -9.45 -16.50 3.39
CA HIS A 214 -9.80 -16.74 1.98
C HIS A 214 -11.30 -16.66 1.69
N GLU A 215 -12.14 -16.69 2.73
CA GLU A 215 -13.58 -16.56 2.58
C GLU A 215 -13.97 -15.07 2.42
N ARG A 216 -14.41 -14.69 1.22
CA ARG A 216 -14.81 -13.32 0.86
C ARG A 216 -15.59 -12.60 1.94
N GLU A 217 -16.70 -13.17 2.43
CA GLU A 217 -17.54 -12.48 3.42
C GLU A 217 -16.87 -12.29 4.79
N LYS A 218 -15.98 -13.20 5.20
CA LYS A 218 -15.19 -13.00 6.43
C LYS A 218 -14.16 -11.89 6.23
N ALA A 219 -13.48 -11.89 5.08
CA ALA A 219 -12.50 -10.85 4.75
C ALA A 219 -13.13 -9.46 4.67
N LEU A 220 -14.25 -9.33 3.97
CA LEU A 220 -14.98 -8.05 3.86
C LEU A 220 -15.46 -7.53 5.22
N ARG A 221 -15.91 -8.39 6.13
CA ARG A 221 -16.28 -7.98 7.50
C ARG A 221 -15.08 -7.47 8.31
N ILE A 222 -13.91 -8.08 8.15
CA ILE A 222 -12.69 -7.58 8.77
C ILE A 222 -12.39 -6.19 8.22
N ILE A 223 -12.36 -6.04 6.89
CA ILE A 223 -12.10 -4.75 6.23
C ILE A 223 -13.05 -3.67 6.76
N GLU A 224 -14.36 -3.92 6.69
CA GLU A 224 -15.42 -3.03 7.16
C GLU A 224 -15.25 -2.62 8.64
N SER A 225 -14.79 -3.53 9.51
CA SER A 225 -14.59 -3.23 10.92
C SER A 225 -13.31 -2.45 11.26
N PHE A 226 -12.32 -2.48 10.36
CA PHE A 226 -11.02 -1.83 10.58
C PHE A 226 -10.91 -0.48 9.85
N THR A 227 -11.54 -0.27 8.69
CA THR A 227 -11.44 1.00 7.95
C THR A 227 -11.86 2.22 8.78
N PRO A 228 -13.00 2.22 9.49
CA PRO A 228 -13.42 3.38 10.30
C PRO A 228 -12.44 3.68 11.44
N LYS A 229 -11.92 2.65 12.10
CA LYS A 229 -10.93 2.79 13.18
C LYS A 229 -9.63 3.38 12.65
N TYR A 230 -9.20 2.94 11.47
CA TYR A 230 -8.02 3.48 10.83
C TYR A 230 -8.22 4.96 10.44
N CYS A 231 -9.36 5.31 9.86
CA CYS A 231 -9.72 6.71 9.57
C CYS A 231 -9.65 7.60 10.82
N GLN A 232 -10.13 7.10 11.96
CA GLN A 232 -10.08 7.82 13.24
C GLN A 232 -8.65 8.04 13.73
N ILE A 233 -7.78 7.02 13.65
CA ILE A 233 -6.35 7.16 13.99
C ILE A 233 -5.70 8.20 13.09
N LEU A 234 -5.98 8.14 11.79
CA LEU A 234 -5.44 9.07 10.80
C LEU A 234 -6.00 10.49 10.92
N LYS A 235 -7.07 10.69 11.71
CA LYS A 235 -7.78 11.97 11.88
C LYS A 235 -8.15 12.62 10.54
N LEU A 236 -8.56 11.82 9.57
CA LEU A 236 -8.95 12.32 8.26
C LEU A 236 -10.24 13.16 8.39
N PRO A 237 -10.42 14.21 7.56
CA PRO A 237 -11.66 15.00 7.53
C PRO A 237 -12.83 14.24 6.86
N VAL A 238 -12.61 12.96 6.54
CA VAL A 238 -13.59 12.07 5.95
C VAL A 238 -13.62 10.75 6.70
N LEU A 239 -14.80 10.15 6.72
CA LEU A 239 -15.00 8.77 7.10
C LEU A 239 -15.10 7.94 5.82
N VAL A 240 -14.24 6.94 5.68
CA VAL A 240 -14.28 5.96 4.58
C VAL A 240 -14.77 4.64 5.13
N TYR A 241 -15.72 4.04 4.44
CA TYR A 241 -16.26 2.74 4.80
C TYR A 241 -16.69 1.95 3.56
N LEU A 242 -16.82 0.64 3.75
CA LEU A 242 -17.26 -0.26 2.72
C LEU A 242 -18.79 -0.27 2.66
N GLU A 243 -19.39 -0.03 1.50
CA GLU A 243 -20.82 -0.23 1.27
C GLU A 243 -21.02 -1.41 0.30
N LYS A 244 -22.01 -2.24 0.59
CA LYS A 244 -22.34 -3.45 -0.18
C LYS A 244 -23.68 -3.24 -0.87
N GLU A 245 -23.70 -3.33 -2.20
CA GLU A 245 -24.93 -3.23 -2.97
C GLU A 245 -25.05 -4.41 -3.95
N ARG A 246 -26.09 -5.23 -3.77
CA ARG A 246 -26.34 -6.45 -4.55
C ARG A 246 -25.11 -7.37 -4.56
N ASN A 247 -24.33 -7.34 -5.64
CA ASN A 247 -23.16 -8.17 -5.88
C ASN A 247 -21.86 -7.35 -5.99
N ARG A 248 -21.88 -6.09 -5.57
CA ARG A 248 -20.72 -5.19 -5.63
C ARG A 248 -20.42 -4.61 -4.26
N CYS A 249 -19.14 -4.34 -4.03
CA CYS A 249 -18.64 -3.63 -2.88
C CYS A 249 -17.89 -2.40 -3.39
N TYR A 250 -18.10 -1.26 -2.74
CA TYR A 250 -17.46 -0.01 -3.11
C TYR A 250 -17.11 0.80 -1.86
N TRP A 251 -16.16 1.71 -2.03
CA TRP A 251 -15.78 2.66 -0.99
C TRP A 251 -16.77 3.82 -0.99
N LYS A 252 -17.36 4.09 0.17
CA LYS A 252 -18.17 5.29 0.38
C LYS A 252 -17.41 6.24 1.29
N VAL A 253 -17.62 7.53 1.03
CA VAL A 253 -16.97 8.60 1.76
C VAL A 253 -18.04 9.50 2.34
N GLU A 254 -17.89 9.86 3.61
CA GLU A 254 -18.68 10.90 4.27
C GLU A 254 -17.73 11.97 4.81
N VAL A 255 -18.09 13.24 4.69
CA VAL A 255 -17.30 14.34 5.29
C VAL A 255 -17.73 14.49 6.74
N ILE A 256 -16.76 14.59 7.64
CA ILE A 256 -17.02 14.79 9.06
C ILE A 256 -17.17 16.31 9.30
N GLU A 257 -18.38 16.76 9.63
CA GLU A 257 -18.64 18.17 9.92
C GLU A 257 -17.83 18.64 11.15
N GLY A 258 -17.13 19.78 11.02
CA GLY A 258 -16.38 20.43 12.10
C GLY A 258 -14.86 20.25 12.11
N ILE A 259 -14.27 19.60 11.09
CA ILE A 259 -12.80 19.44 10.94
C ILE A 259 -12.23 20.31 9.79
N VAL A 260 -13.05 21.15 9.13
CA VAL A 260 -12.62 22.04 8.03
C VAL A 260 -12.39 23.47 8.53
#